data_AF-A0A7J2SWJ6-F1
#
_entry.id   AF-A0A7J2SWJ6-F1
#
_cell.length_a   1.000
_cell.length_b   1.000
_cell.length_c   1.000
_cell.angle_alpha   90.00
_cell.angle_beta   90.00
_cell.angle_gamma   90.00
#
_symmetry.space_group_name_H-M   'P 1'
#
loop_
_entity.id
_entity.type
_entity.pdbx_description
1 polymer ?
#
loop_
_entity_poly.entity_id
_entity_poly.type
_entity_poly.pdbx_seq_one_letter_code
_entity_poly.pdbx_strand_id
1 'polypeptide(L)'
;MSVTDKIANYYARGERPLTIEDIERVYETHPWLPRPQHIVMLDGDVLLPEGATAVGLTPAGESVMILTPLADEETVIHESIHLAGFGELAAYTLGPLLARKRFSLFRRRPVYSERGDSHQVMRYLAERYGLRPESMYPPPRLRHWGLTYRGSERLLNRRRIP
;
A
#
# COMPACT_ATOMS: atom_id res chain seq x y z
N MET A 1 24.40 -4.82 5.66
CA MET A 1 23.32 -4.85 6.66
C MET A 1 22.09 -5.41 5.97
N SER A 2 21.56 -6.53 6.44
CA SER A 2 20.34 -7.12 5.85
C SER A 2 19.15 -6.18 6.07
N VAL A 3 18.06 -6.31 5.32
CA VAL A 3 16.89 -5.43 5.53
C VAL A 3 16.19 -5.76 6.86
N THR A 4 16.21 -7.03 7.26
CA THR A 4 15.85 -7.44 8.63
C THR A 4 16.66 -6.67 9.69
N ASP A 5 17.98 -6.50 9.53
CA ASP A 5 18.80 -5.70 10.45
C ASP A 5 18.41 -4.20 10.41
N LYS A 6 18.04 -3.69 9.23
CA LYS A 6 17.58 -2.29 9.09
C LYS A 6 16.26 -2.07 9.81
N ILE A 7 15.32 -3.01 9.71
CA ILE A 7 14.03 -2.95 10.42
C ILE A 7 14.25 -3.08 11.94
N ALA A 8 15.11 -3.98 12.38
CA ALA A 8 15.47 -4.10 13.79
C ALA A 8 16.06 -2.78 14.33
N ASN A 9 16.99 -2.17 13.58
CA ASN A 9 17.57 -0.87 13.93
C ASN A 9 16.56 0.29 13.87
N TYR A 10 15.64 0.27 12.90
CA TYR A 10 14.55 1.24 12.76
C TYR A 10 13.71 1.27 14.05
N TYR A 11 13.24 0.10 14.50
CA TYR A 11 12.50 -0.01 15.75
C TYR A 11 13.35 0.30 16.99
N ALA A 12 14.63 -0.11 17.01
CA ALA A 12 15.54 0.18 18.12
C ALA A 12 15.79 1.69 18.32
N ARG A 13 15.70 2.48 17.23
CA ARG A 13 15.78 3.95 17.29
C ARG A 13 14.47 4.62 17.73
N GLY A 14 13.41 3.85 17.98
CA GLY A 14 12.09 4.35 18.34
C GLY A 14 11.35 4.98 17.14
N GLU A 15 11.77 4.68 15.92
CA GLU A 15 11.06 5.15 14.72
C GLU A 15 9.72 4.40 14.57
N ARG A 16 8.70 5.12 14.09
CA ARG A 16 7.35 4.59 13.92
C ARG A 16 7.07 4.37 12.44
N PRO A 17 6.64 3.18 12.01
CA PRO A 17 6.18 2.97 10.64
C PRO A 17 5.07 3.94 10.28
N LEU A 18 4.89 4.19 8.98
CA LEU A 18 3.71 4.90 8.48
C LEU A 18 2.43 4.30 9.05
N THR A 19 1.46 5.15 9.34
CA THR A 19 0.09 4.73 9.64
C THR A 19 -0.83 4.99 8.45
N ILE A 20 -2.05 4.46 8.49
CA ILE A 20 -3.04 4.74 7.45
C ILE A 20 -3.40 6.23 7.40
N GLU A 21 -3.36 6.93 8.54
CA GLU A 21 -3.60 8.38 8.62
C GLU A 21 -2.49 9.18 7.93
N ASP A 22 -1.24 8.73 8.03
CA ASP A 22 -0.13 9.34 7.30
C ASP A 22 -0.31 9.17 5.79
N ILE A 23 -0.75 7.98 5.34
CA ILE A 23 -1.05 7.71 3.92
C ILE A 23 -2.24 8.54 3.41
N GLU A 24 -3.32 8.62 4.19
CA GLU A 24 -4.48 9.45 3.86
C GLU A 24 -4.06 10.93 3.70
N ARG A 25 -3.17 11.43 4.57
CA ARG A 25 -2.60 12.79 4.47
C ARG A 25 -1.83 13.00 3.16
N VAL A 26 -1.01 12.03 2.73
CA VAL A 26 -0.30 12.11 1.43
C VAL A 26 -1.30 12.33 0.29
N TYR A 27 -2.41 11.59 0.28
CA TYR A 27 -3.44 11.73 -0.75
C TYR A 27 -4.28 13.01 -0.62
N GLU A 28 -4.46 13.54 0.59
CA GLU A 28 -5.09 14.86 0.78
C GLU A 28 -4.19 15.98 0.23
N THR A 29 -2.88 15.90 0.44
CA THR A 29 -1.90 16.84 -0.10
C THR A 29 -1.70 16.67 -1.62
N HIS A 30 -1.87 15.45 -2.14
CA HIS A 30 -1.70 15.13 -3.56
C HIS A 30 -2.97 14.46 -4.14
N PRO A 31 -4.09 15.19 -4.31
CA PRO A 31 -5.37 14.62 -4.75
C PRO A 31 -5.36 14.04 -6.17
N TRP A 32 -4.31 14.34 -6.95
CA TRP A 32 -4.11 13.84 -8.30
C TRP A 32 -3.48 12.46 -8.35
N LEU A 33 -2.86 12.00 -7.25
CA LEU A 33 -2.31 10.65 -7.17
C LEU A 33 -3.45 9.62 -7.23
N PRO A 34 -3.30 8.58 -8.05
CA PRO A 34 -4.24 7.47 -8.00
C PRO A 34 -4.11 6.78 -6.64
N ARG A 35 -5.25 6.40 -6.08
CA ARG A 35 -5.31 5.60 -4.85
C ARG A 35 -5.43 4.12 -5.23
N PRO A 36 -4.65 3.21 -4.61
CA PRO A 36 -4.89 1.79 -4.75
C PRO A 36 -6.24 1.41 -4.12
N GLN A 37 -6.85 0.33 -4.59
CA GLN A 37 -8.03 -0.24 -3.93
C GLN A 37 -7.65 -0.94 -2.62
N HIS A 38 -6.42 -1.43 -2.51
CA HIS A 38 -5.93 -2.17 -1.37
C HIS A 38 -4.56 -1.66 -0.92
N ILE A 39 -4.40 -1.45 0.38
CA ILE A 39 -3.10 -1.20 1.01
C ILE A 39 -2.81 -2.33 1.99
N VAL A 40 -1.64 -2.92 1.88
CA VAL A 40 -1.13 -3.99 2.73
C VAL A 40 0.09 -3.46 3.46
N MET A 41 -0.01 -3.35 4.78
CA MET A 41 1.09 -2.87 5.61
C MET A 41 1.64 -4.03 6.42
N LEU A 42 2.95 -4.17 6.41
CA LEU A 42 3.68 -5.24 7.07
C LEU A 42 4.53 -4.67 8.18
N ASP A 43 4.59 -5.38 9.31
CA ASP A 43 5.52 -5.08 10.40
C ASP A 43 6.90 -5.75 10.19
N GLY A 44 7.21 -6.16 8.96
CA GLY A 44 8.47 -6.82 8.58
C GLY A 44 8.73 -6.77 7.07
N ASP A 45 9.72 -7.52 6.60
CA ASP A 45 10.17 -7.52 5.20
C ASP A 45 9.40 -8.48 4.29
N VAL A 46 9.44 -8.17 3.00
CA VAL A 46 8.97 -9.05 1.92
C VAL A 46 10.13 -9.41 1.02
N LEU A 47 10.32 -10.71 0.81
CA LEU A 47 11.20 -11.24 -0.21
C LEU A 47 10.45 -11.32 -1.55
N LEU A 48 11.05 -10.71 -2.55
CA LEU A 48 10.69 -10.86 -3.94
C LEU A 48 11.23 -12.19 -4.50
N PRO A 49 10.62 -12.75 -5.56
CA PRO A 49 11.07 -14.00 -6.18
C PRO A 49 12.55 -14.03 -6.58
N GLU A 50 13.09 -12.88 -6.98
CA GLU A 50 14.49 -12.66 -7.36
C GLU A 50 15.46 -12.59 -6.16
N GLY A 51 14.97 -12.74 -4.93
CA GLY A 51 15.77 -12.68 -3.70
C GLY A 51 16.10 -11.25 -3.24
N ALA A 52 15.53 -10.24 -3.89
CA ALA A 52 15.56 -8.86 -3.43
C ALA A 52 14.47 -8.58 -2.39
N THR A 53 14.65 -7.51 -1.62
CA THR A 53 13.68 -7.01 -0.63
C THR A 53 13.13 -5.67 -1.09
N ALA A 54 11.81 -5.49 -1.00
CA ALA A 54 11.13 -4.24 -1.37
C ALA A 54 10.74 -3.42 -0.14
N VAL A 55 10.89 -2.09 -0.21
CA VAL A 55 10.37 -1.14 0.80
C VAL A 55 8.88 -0.85 0.56
N GLY A 56 8.52 -0.70 -0.71
CA GLY A 56 7.14 -0.64 -1.21
C GLY A 56 7.02 -1.47 -2.49
N LEU A 57 5.82 -1.95 -2.79
CA LEU A 57 5.55 -2.70 -4.02
C LEU A 57 4.10 -2.51 -4.50
N THR A 58 3.97 -2.16 -5.76
CA THR A 58 2.70 -2.12 -6.51
C THR A 58 2.79 -3.08 -7.69
N PRO A 59 2.19 -4.28 -7.59
CA PRO A 59 2.22 -5.23 -8.69
C PRO A 59 1.55 -4.67 -9.94
N ALA A 60 2.18 -4.86 -11.11
CA ALA A 60 1.68 -4.34 -12.37
C ALA A 60 0.25 -4.86 -12.68
N GLY A 61 -0.63 -3.94 -13.08
CA GLY A 61 -2.02 -4.26 -13.44
C GLY A 61 -2.96 -4.48 -12.25
N GLU A 62 -2.49 -4.29 -11.03
CA GLU A 62 -3.24 -4.57 -9.81
C GLU A 62 -3.36 -3.30 -8.99
N SER A 63 -4.51 -3.13 -8.32
CA SER A 63 -4.76 -1.95 -7.50
C SER A 63 -4.40 -2.23 -6.04
N VAL A 64 -3.19 -2.73 -5.82
CA VAL A 64 -2.67 -3.14 -4.52
C VAL A 64 -1.32 -2.46 -4.28
N MET A 65 -1.15 -1.87 -3.10
CA MET A 65 0.12 -1.33 -2.63
C MET A 65 0.55 -2.07 -1.37
N ILE A 66 1.78 -2.57 -1.33
CA ILE A 66 2.37 -3.26 -0.18
C ILE A 66 3.46 -2.36 0.39
N LEU A 67 3.48 -2.15 1.70
CA LEU A 67 4.42 -1.28 2.40
C LEU A 67 5.05 -2.01 3.58
N THR A 68 6.37 -1.93 3.70
CA THR A 68 7.13 -2.44 4.86
C THR A 68 7.33 -1.34 5.92
N PRO A 69 7.89 -1.64 7.10
CA PRO A 69 8.16 -0.64 8.12
C PRO A 69 9.08 0.50 7.67
N LEU A 70 9.90 0.26 6.66
CA LEU A 70 10.84 1.25 6.12
C LEU A 70 10.19 2.21 5.13
N ALA A 71 8.92 1.98 4.75
CA ALA A 71 8.22 2.84 3.83
C ALA A 71 7.94 4.22 4.44
N ASP A 72 8.04 5.24 3.60
CA ASP A 72 7.80 6.64 3.92
C ASP A 72 6.84 7.30 2.91
N GLU A 73 6.56 8.59 3.09
CA GLU A 73 5.66 9.32 2.20
C GLU A 73 6.13 9.31 0.74
N GLU A 74 7.45 9.36 0.50
CA GLU A 74 8.03 9.27 -0.84
C GLU A 74 7.75 7.92 -1.48
N THR A 75 7.85 6.83 -0.70
CA THR A 75 7.48 5.48 -1.12
C THR A 75 6.01 5.43 -1.54
N VAL A 76 5.09 5.99 -0.75
CA VAL A 76 3.65 6.03 -1.09
C VAL A 76 3.39 6.77 -2.40
N ILE A 77 4.08 7.90 -2.62
CA ILE A 77 3.97 8.68 -3.85
C ILE A 77 4.48 7.86 -5.05
N HIS A 78 5.67 7.26 -4.91
CA HIS A 78 6.30 6.44 -5.95
C HIS A 78 5.40 5.27 -6.38
N GLU A 79 4.92 4.50 -5.41
CA GLU A 79 4.02 3.36 -5.62
C GLU A 79 2.67 3.79 -6.21
N SER A 80 2.14 4.94 -5.77
CA SER A 80 0.93 5.50 -6.37
C SER A 80 1.15 5.86 -7.84
N ILE A 81 2.32 6.36 -8.24
CA ILE A 81 2.58 6.67 -9.64
C ILE A 81 2.62 5.39 -10.50
N HIS A 82 3.16 4.29 -9.98
CA HIS A 82 3.13 2.99 -10.67
C HIS A 82 1.70 2.51 -10.97
N LEU A 83 0.72 2.79 -10.11
CA LEU A 83 -0.70 2.46 -10.36
C LEU A 83 -1.26 3.12 -11.62
N ALA A 84 -0.72 4.28 -12.01
CA ALA A 84 -1.14 4.97 -13.23
C ALA A 84 -0.48 4.41 -14.50
N GLY A 85 0.29 3.32 -14.39
CA GLY A 85 0.98 2.66 -15.51
C GLY A 85 2.27 3.36 -15.91
N PHE A 86 2.80 4.22 -15.05
CA PHE A 86 4.04 4.94 -15.25
C PHE A 86 5.16 4.16 -14.57
N GLY A 87 6.00 3.45 -15.34
CA GLY A 87 7.16 2.74 -14.80
C GLY A 87 8.17 3.66 -14.11
N GLU A 88 9.27 3.11 -13.58
CA GLU A 88 10.22 3.81 -12.69
C GLU A 88 10.72 5.17 -13.22
N LEU A 89 10.97 5.27 -14.53
CA LEU A 89 11.47 6.50 -15.19
C LEU A 89 10.44 7.63 -15.31
N ALA A 90 9.14 7.31 -15.22
CA ALA A 90 8.06 8.28 -15.40
C ALA A 90 7.66 8.98 -14.08
N ALA A 91 8.11 8.45 -12.92
CA ALA A 91 7.84 9.02 -11.61
C ALA A 91 8.43 10.43 -11.42
N TYR A 92 9.59 10.72 -12.01
CA TYR A 92 10.25 12.02 -11.88
C TYR A 92 9.75 13.11 -12.85
N THR A 93 8.97 12.76 -13.88
CA THR A 93 8.71 13.69 -15.01
C THR A 93 7.25 14.13 -15.16
N LEU A 94 6.28 13.49 -14.47
CA LEU A 94 4.85 13.64 -14.81
C LEU A 94 3.98 14.42 -13.82
N GLY A 95 4.51 14.86 -12.67
CA GLY A 95 3.76 15.63 -11.67
C GLY A 95 2.91 16.79 -12.25
N PRO A 96 3.45 17.65 -13.14
CA PRO A 96 2.69 18.76 -13.71
C PRO A 96 1.59 18.38 -14.72
N LEU A 97 1.74 17.25 -15.42
CA LEU A 97 0.80 16.80 -16.46
C LEU A 97 -0.43 16.11 -15.86
N LEU A 98 -0.27 15.38 -14.76
CA LEU A 98 -1.36 14.69 -14.07
C LEU A 98 -2.19 15.63 -13.19
N ALA A 99 -1.57 16.68 -12.62
CA ALA A 99 -2.26 17.73 -11.87
C ALA A 99 -3.30 18.51 -12.71
N ARG A 100 -3.19 18.48 -14.05
CA ARG A 100 -4.14 19.13 -14.98
C ARG A 100 -5.44 18.36 -15.20
N LYS A 101 -5.54 17.08 -14.80
CA LYS A 101 -6.82 16.35 -14.85
C LYS A 101 -7.70 16.77 -13.69
N ARG A 102 -8.74 17.56 -13.97
CA ARG A 102 -9.82 17.88 -13.02
C ARG A 102 -10.60 16.60 -12.71
N PHE A 103 -10.26 15.95 -11.61
CA PHE A 103 -11.10 14.88 -11.07
C PHE A 103 -12.42 15.50 -10.58
N SER A 104 -13.53 14.98 -11.08
CA SER A 104 -14.89 15.47 -10.82
C SER A 104 -15.14 15.78 -9.34
N LEU A 105 -15.61 17.01 -9.08
CA LEU A 105 -15.97 17.59 -7.78
C LEU A 105 -17.11 16.86 -7.02
N PHE A 106 -17.70 15.83 -7.63
CA PHE A 106 -18.80 15.04 -7.06
C PHE A 106 -18.41 13.63 -6.59
N ARG A 107 -17.11 13.28 -6.56
CA ARG A 107 -16.69 11.97 -6.07
C ARG A 107 -16.85 11.89 -4.55
N ARG A 108 -17.59 10.86 -4.10
CA ARG A 108 -17.66 10.45 -2.68
C ARG A 108 -16.23 10.43 -2.12
N ARG A 109 -16.03 11.01 -0.93
CA ARG A 109 -14.71 11.01 -0.28
C ARG A 109 -14.28 9.55 -0.04
N PRO A 110 -13.21 9.08 -0.71
CA PRO A 110 -12.68 7.76 -0.47
C PRO A 110 -12.02 7.73 0.91
N VAL A 111 -12.15 6.62 1.63
CA VAL A 111 -11.53 6.40 2.94
C VAL A 111 -11.12 4.93 3.03
N TYR A 112 -9.93 4.67 3.56
CA TYR A 112 -9.50 3.32 3.87
C TYR A 112 -10.15 2.79 5.15
N SER A 113 -10.65 1.57 5.10
CA SER A 113 -11.14 0.83 6.27
C SER A 113 -10.34 -0.45 6.46
N GLU A 114 -9.96 -0.76 7.69
CA GLU A 114 -9.26 -2.00 8.00
C GLU A 114 -10.14 -3.21 7.67
N ARG A 115 -9.51 -4.28 7.17
CA ARG A 115 -10.15 -5.51 6.74
C ARG A 115 -9.58 -6.67 7.54
N GLY A 116 -10.46 -7.58 7.99
CA GLY A 116 -10.09 -8.78 8.75
C GLY A 116 -9.61 -9.97 7.89
N ASP A 117 -9.30 -9.76 6.62
CA ASP A 117 -8.94 -10.79 5.62
C ASP A 117 -7.44 -10.80 5.27
N SER A 118 -6.59 -10.21 6.12
CA SER A 118 -5.12 -10.14 5.99
C SER A 118 -4.46 -11.43 5.52
N HIS A 119 -4.82 -12.59 6.08
CA HIS A 119 -4.25 -13.88 5.70
C HIS A 119 -4.58 -14.30 4.26
N GLN A 120 -5.79 -14.00 3.79
CA GLN A 120 -6.23 -14.35 2.44
C GLN A 120 -5.49 -13.50 1.41
N VAL A 121 -5.31 -12.21 1.70
CA VAL A 121 -4.52 -11.30 0.87
C VAL A 121 -3.07 -11.75 0.82
N MET A 122 -2.46 -12.12 1.94
CA MET A 122 -1.08 -12.62 1.92
C MET A 122 -0.93 -13.86 1.07
N ARG A 123 -1.87 -14.80 1.17
CA ARG A 123 -1.85 -16.01 0.34
C ARG A 123 -1.98 -15.67 -1.14
N TYR A 124 -2.89 -14.76 -1.50
CA TYR A 124 -3.02 -14.28 -2.87
C TYR A 124 -1.71 -13.66 -3.39
N LEU A 125 -1.09 -12.78 -2.59
CA LEU A 125 0.16 -12.14 -2.94
C LEU A 125 1.30 -13.15 -3.13
N ALA A 126 1.37 -14.15 -2.25
CA ALA A 126 2.36 -15.22 -2.33
C ALA A 126 2.15 -16.13 -3.54
N GLU A 127 0.91 -16.54 -3.82
CA GLU A 127 0.58 -17.42 -4.95
C GLU A 127 0.78 -16.71 -6.29
N ARG A 128 0.41 -15.43 -6.39
CA ARG A 128 0.39 -14.71 -7.67
C ARG A 128 1.70 -14.02 -8.01
N TYR A 129 2.43 -13.53 -7.01
CA TYR A 129 3.66 -12.76 -7.20
C TYR A 129 4.88 -13.42 -6.57
N GLY A 130 4.73 -14.60 -5.97
CA GLY A 130 5.82 -15.29 -5.29
C GLY A 130 6.33 -14.56 -4.04
N LEU A 131 5.59 -13.57 -3.55
CA LEU A 131 5.97 -12.75 -2.41
C LEU A 131 5.93 -13.58 -1.13
N ARG A 132 7.06 -13.64 -0.43
CA ARG A 132 7.13 -14.34 0.85
C ARG A 132 7.42 -13.30 1.93
N PRO A 133 6.58 -13.21 2.98
CA PRO A 133 7.00 -12.45 4.14
C PRO A 133 8.24 -13.18 4.68
N GLU A 134 9.34 -12.46 4.85
CA GLU A 134 10.53 -13.07 5.43
C GLU A 134 10.17 -13.56 6.83
N SER A 135 10.66 -14.74 7.21
CA SER A 135 10.34 -15.35 8.50
C SER A 135 10.99 -14.55 9.63
N MET A 136 10.36 -13.45 10.03
CA MET A 136 10.68 -12.76 11.28
C MET A 136 10.02 -13.51 12.44
N TYR A 137 10.67 -13.50 13.60
CA TYR A 137 10.08 -13.94 14.85
C TYR A 137 9.95 -12.75 15.82
N PRO A 138 8.72 -12.39 16.25
CA PRO A 138 7.46 -13.01 15.88
C PRO A 138 7.10 -12.80 14.39
N PRO A 139 6.25 -13.66 13.79
CA PRO A 139 5.81 -13.52 12.41
C PRO A 139 5.33 -12.09 12.13
N PRO A 140 5.68 -11.51 10.97
CA PRO A 140 5.33 -10.13 10.67
C PRO A 140 3.80 -10.00 10.69
N ARG A 141 3.31 -9.04 11.46
CA ARG A 141 1.88 -8.72 11.49
C ARG A 141 1.53 -8.00 10.19
N LEU A 142 0.38 -8.36 9.63
CA LEU A 142 -0.14 -7.78 8.40
C LEU A 142 -1.46 -7.08 8.66
N ARG A 143 -1.53 -5.82 8.25
CA ARG A 143 -2.77 -5.02 8.24
C ARG A 143 -3.19 -4.77 6.81
N HIS A 144 -4.44 -5.08 6.49
CA HIS A 144 -5.01 -4.85 5.17
C HIS A 144 -6.09 -3.77 5.25
N TRP A 145 -6.01 -2.81 4.34
CA TRP A 145 -6.93 -1.69 4.22
C TRP A 145 -7.58 -1.71 2.84
N GLY A 146 -8.91 -1.69 2.82
CA GLY A 146 -9.68 -1.58 1.59
C GLY A 146 -10.19 -0.16 1.38
N LEU A 147 -10.09 0.36 0.16
CA LEU A 147 -10.66 1.64 -0.22
C LEU A 147 -12.19 1.52 -0.23
N THR A 148 -12.83 2.34 0.60
CA THR A 148 -14.29 2.47 0.64
C THR A 148 -14.71 3.89 0.32
N TYR A 149 -16.01 4.10 0.11
CA TYR A 149 -16.57 5.43 -0.10
C TYR A 149 -17.53 5.76 1.02
N ARG A 150 -17.37 6.92 1.68
CA ARG A 150 -18.33 7.38 2.70
C ARG A 150 -19.76 7.30 2.14
N GLY A 151 -20.64 6.59 2.87
CA GLY A 151 -22.04 6.34 2.49
C GLY A 151 -22.32 5.00 1.77
N SER A 152 -21.30 4.16 1.52
CA SER A 152 -21.48 2.83 0.91
C SER A 152 -21.65 1.68 1.92
N GLU A 153 -21.47 1.94 3.22
CA GLU A 153 -21.61 0.96 4.31
C GLU A 153 -22.99 0.27 4.36
N ARG A 154 -24.05 0.94 3.88
CA ARG A 154 -25.40 0.37 3.81
C ARG A 154 -25.57 -0.75 2.77
N LEU A 155 -24.66 -0.91 1.82
CA LEU A 155 -24.78 -1.89 0.72
C LEU A 155 -24.00 -3.18 0.97
N LEU A 156 -22.93 -3.15 1.76
CA LEU A 156 -22.10 -4.33 2.03
C LEU A 156 -22.78 -5.32 3.00
N ASN A 157 -23.69 -4.85 3.87
CA ASN A 157 -24.47 -5.72 4.76
C ASN A 157 -25.62 -6.47 4.07
N ARG A 158 -25.85 -6.29 2.76
CA ARG A 158 -26.91 -6.98 2.00
C ARG A 158 -26.43 -8.10 1.09
N ARG A 159 -25.13 -8.37 1.05
CA ARG A 159 -24.57 -9.53 0.34
C ARG A 159 -23.71 -10.37 1.29
N ARG A 160 -24.32 -10.89 2.36
CA ARG A 160 -23.92 -12.21 2.84
C ARG A 160 -24.42 -13.19 1.79
N ILE A 161 -23.49 -13.77 1.03
CA ILE A 161 -23.76 -14.96 0.24
C ILE A 161 -24.00 -16.09 1.25
N PRO A 162 -25.03 -16.94 1.06
CA PRO A 162 -25.33 -18.08 1.93
C PRO A 162 -24.16 -19.06 2.07
#